data_AF-A0A7D9ILE7-F1
#
_entry.id   AF-A0A7D9ILE7-F1
#
_cell.length_a   1.000
_cell.length_b   1.000
_cell.length_c   1.000
_cell.angle_alpha   90.00
_cell.angle_beta   90.00
_cell.angle_gamma   90.00
#
_symmetry.space_group_name_H-M   'P 1'
#
loop_
_entity.id
_entity.type
_entity.pdbx_description
1 polymer ?
#
loop_
_entity_poly.entity_id
_entity_poly.type
_entity_poly.pdbx_seq_one_letter_code
_entity_poly.pdbx_strand_id
1 'polypeptide(L)'
;MSKWKKFAQNIKLKRTNVATKQNKTKCGEASKNTCGSSILENKEITVQPLATDATGKAKKYERTGPQEFVPFFFEEVTIPNIIAACNKHFKKRAKGMSCDVLASERGPSCTKISQLPSLKLFHIRFVMTDDQMNSEGSSTAYSRYSGISSSPVRFGSKASTSTRADPIIVPHSTSAIGVKRKLESSFRAPVNKVPKSLGITTMMRLGQAITATETSQEIVEVSRFNINDMVWSPPVSVHFTIEKEKFAEGGFRAAYKATSKSPNFEEQVAAKVEKDGNKNVFGKPFRYVDAFLGKVQRTNQIVTIEQFASGTFQKYVNNDGTISHNKDIEKQRKAESLVHFSFVKSNRKLLLVDIQGGEYNLTDPEIATVSGIYDNDDHLLFCAGNLSTEAYLNFFNAHKCNAFCNLLGLVPEEVENDA
;
A
#
# COMPACT_ATOMS: atom_id res chain seq x y z
N MET A 1 -27.28 -32.43 -37.16
CA MET A 1 -27.65 -31.31 -36.26
C MET A 1 -26.41 -30.50 -35.90
N SER A 2 -26.42 -29.18 -36.13
CA SER A 2 -25.31 -28.26 -35.80
C SER A 2 -24.85 -28.40 -34.34
N LYS A 3 -23.52 -28.35 -34.10
CA LYS A 3 -22.90 -28.35 -32.76
C LYS A 3 -23.59 -27.38 -31.80
N TRP A 4 -24.13 -26.27 -32.32
CA TRP A 4 -24.89 -25.27 -31.56
C TRP A 4 -26.19 -25.82 -30.97
N LYS A 5 -26.94 -26.65 -31.71
CA LYS A 5 -28.22 -27.21 -31.22
C LYS A 5 -28.00 -28.23 -30.10
N LYS A 6 -26.94 -29.05 -30.19
CA LYS A 6 -26.53 -29.97 -29.10
C LYS A 6 -26.08 -29.21 -27.85
N PHE A 7 -25.32 -28.12 -28.03
CA PHE A 7 -24.89 -27.26 -26.92
C PHE A 7 -26.08 -26.57 -26.24
N ALA A 8 -27.01 -26.02 -27.01
CA ALA A 8 -28.21 -25.37 -26.49
C ALA A 8 -29.13 -26.35 -25.74
N GLN A 9 -29.28 -27.59 -26.24
CA GLN A 9 -30.03 -28.65 -25.53
C GLN A 9 -29.36 -29.03 -24.20
N ASN A 10 -28.03 -29.16 -24.18
CA ASN A 10 -27.29 -29.48 -22.96
C ASN A 10 -27.40 -28.37 -21.90
N ILE A 11 -27.43 -27.09 -22.31
CA ILE A 11 -27.70 -25.96 -21.39
C ILE A 11 -29.14 -26.00 -20.87
N LYS A 12 -30.12 -26.36 -21.72
CA LYS A 12 -31.53 -26.45 -21.31
C LYS A 12 -31.76 -27.57 -20.29
N LEU A 13 -31.17 -28.75 -20.53
CA LEU A 13 -31.21 -29.89 -19.60
C LEU A 13 -30.52 -29.60 -18.25
N LYS A 14 -29.39 -28.88 -18.27
CA LYS A 14 -28.72 -28.43 -17.03
C LYS A 14 -29.55 -27.41 -16.25
N ARG A 15 -30.30 -26.53 -16.92
CA ARG A 15 -31.17 -25.53 -16.27
C ARG A 15 -32.46 -26.13 -15.68
N THR A 16 -33.04 -27.14 -16.33
CA THR A 16 -34.25 -27.81 -15.81
C THR A 16 -33.98 -28.68 -14.58
N ASN A 17 -32.79 -29.28 -14.45
CA ASN A 17 -32.42 -30.10 -13.29
C ASN A 17 -32.10 -29.27 -12.03
N VAL A 18 -31.89 -27.95 -12.17
CA VAL A 18 -31.65 -27.03 -11.04
C VAL A 18 -32.96 -26.50 -10.44
N ALA A 19 -34.05 -26.49 -11.21
CA ALA A 19 -35.35 -25.97 -10.76
C ALA A 19 -36.12 -26.92 -9.83
N THR A 20 -35.77 -28.22 -9.79
CA THR A 20 -36.47 -29.23 -8.96
C THR A 20 -35.84 -29.47 -7.58
N LYS A 21 -34.79 -28.74 -7.21
CA LYS A 21 -34.20 -28.78 -5.85
C LYS A 21 -34.17 -27.39 -5.21
N GLN A 22 -35.34 -26.78 -5.06
CA GLN A 22 -35.54 -25.71 -4.08
C GLN A 22 -36.83 -25.97 -3.31
N ASN A 23 -36.71 -26.54 -2.11
CA ASN A 23 -37.60 -26.19 -1.01
C ASN A 23 -37.00 -26.57 0.34
N LYS A 24 -37.06 -25.59 1.28
CA LYS A 24 -36.59 -25.55 2.67
C LYS A 24 -35.05 -25.40 2.79
N THR A 25 -34.48 -24.41 3.48
CA THR A 25 -34.91 -23.64 4.67
C THR A 25 -34.06 -22.36 4.79
N LYS A 26 -34.58 -21.33 5.48
CA LYS A 26 -33.88 -20.09 5.87
C LYS A 26 -32.58 -20.35 6.66
N CYS A 27 -31.55 -19.52 6.45
CA CYS A 27 -30.51 -19.01 7.39
C CYS A 27 -29.44 -18.28 6.53
N GLY A 28 -28.86 -17.13 6.91
CA GLY A 28 -28.04 -16.92 8.10
C GLY A 28 -26.60 -17.40 7.84
N GLU A 29 -25.65 -16.47 7.67
CA GLU A 29 -24.18 -16.62 7.66
C GLU A 29 -23.58 -18.05 7.64
N ALA A 30 -23.54 -18.73 6.47
CA ALA A 30 -22.67 -19.88 6.23
C ALA A 30 -22.56 -20.19 4.72
N SER A 31 -21.57 -19.66 3.99
CA SER A 31 -21.44 -19.94 2.54
C SER A 31 -20.02 -20.20 2.01
N LYS A 32 -18.97 -20.22 2.85
CA LYS A 32 -17.63 -20.60 2.36
C LYS A 32 -17.43 -22.14 2.29
N ASN A 33 -18.04 -22.92 3.20
CA ASN A 33 -17.83 -24.37 3.26
C ASN A 33 -18.60 -25.19 2.21
N THR A 34 -19.79 -24.75 1.77
CA THR A 34 -20.62 -25.53 0.83
C THR A 34 -20.05 -25.59 -0.59
N CYS A 35 -19.32 -24.54 -1.01
CA CYS A 35 -18.76 -24.45 -2.35
C CYS A 35 -17.49 -25.31 -2.51
N GLY A 36 -16.70 -25.49 -1.44
CA GLY A 36 -15.54 -26.39 -1.45
C GLY A 36 -15.94 -27.85 -1.68
N SER A 37 -16.97 -28.32 -0.97
CA SER A 37 -17.54 -29.66 -1.16
C SER A 37 -18.03 -29.90 -2.60
N SER A 38 -18.64 -28.88 -3.23
CA SER A 38 -19.12 -28.99 -4.61
C SER A 38 -18.01 -29.11 -5.66
N ILE A 39 -16.82 -28.56 -5.40
CA ILE A 39 -15.65 -28.69 -6.29
C ILE A 39 -15.11 -30.13 -6.23
N LEU A 40 -15.01 -30.68 -5.02
CA LEU A 40 -14.50 -32.03 -4.79
C LEU A 40 -15.44 -33.10 -5.36
N GLU A 41 -16.76 -32.88 -5.27
CA GLU A 41 -17.77 -33.78 -5.84
C GLU A 41 -17.78 -33.72 -7.38
N ASN A 42 -17.76 -32.51 -7.96
CA ASN A 42 -17.81 -32.33 -9.41
C ASN A 42 -16.44 -32.50 -10.10
N LYS A 43 -15.35 -32.56 -9.33
CA LYS A 43 -13.95 -32.66 -9.80
C LYS A 43 -13.60 -31.59 -10.85
N GLU A 44 -14.12 -30.39 -10.67
CA GLU A 44 -14.00 -29.28 -11.64
C GLU A 44 -14.04 -27.92 -10.93
N ILE A 45 -13.25 -26.97 -11.41
CA ILE A 45 -13.27 -25.56 -10.99
C ILE A 45 -13.53 -24.64 -12.19
N THR A 46 -14.17 -23.50 -11.95
CA THR A 46 -14.36 -22.45 -12.97
C THR A 46 -13.27 -21.39 -12.82
N VAL A 47 -12.59 -21.05 -13.92
CA VAL A 47 -11.52 -20.04 -13.91
C VAL A 47 -11.79 -18.93 -14.93
N GLN A 48 -11.36 -17.70 -14.60
CA GLN A 48 -11.31 -16.55 -15.50
C GLN A 48 -9.84 -16.20 -15.76
N PRO A 49 -9.32 -16.48 -16.97
CA PRO A 49 -7.97 -16.06 -17.37
C PRO A 49 -7.90 -14.53 -17.51
N LEU A 50 -6.83 -13.95 -16.99
CA LEU A 50 -6.52 -12.52 -17.00
C LEU A 50 -5.14 -12.25 -17.59
N ALA A 51 -4.91 -11.01 -17.99
CA ALA A 51 -3.63 -10.53 -18.49
C ALA A 51 -2.57 -10.56 -17.38
N THR A 52 -1.30 -10.69 -17.77
CA THR A 52 -0.16 -10.72 -16.84
C THR A 52 -0.04 -9.39 -16.09
N ASP A 53 -0.15 -8.29 -16.83
CA ASP A 53 -0.03 -6.94 -16.33
C ASP A 53 -1.40 -6.27 -16.19
N ALA A 54 -1.56 -5.48 -15.14
CA ALA A 54 -2.74 -4.66 -14.95
C ALA A 54 -2.60 -3.37 -15.75
N THR A 55 -3.62 -3.00 -16.53
CA THR A 55 -3.59 -1.83 -17.41
C THR A 55 -4.53 -0.72 -16.90
N GLY A 56 -4.23 0.51 -17.33
CA GLY A 56 -5.07 1.68 -17.11
C GLY A 56 -5.03 2.29 -15.71
N LYS A 57 -5.70 3.44 -15.55
CA LYS A 57 -5.69 4.27 -14.33
C LYS A 57 -6.24 3.58 -13.08
N ALA A 58 -7.03 2.51 -13.25
CA ALA A 58 -7.63 1.73 -12.17
C ALA A 58 -6.90 0.41 -11.86
N LYS A 59 -5.70 0.18 -12.46
CA LYS A 59 -4.89 -1.04 -12.32
C LYS A 59 -5.74 -2.32 -12.36
N LYS A 60 -6.51 -2.50 -13.44
CA LYS A 60 -7.40 -3.66 -13.65
C LYS A 60 -6.76 -4.64 -14.63
N TYR A 61 -6.74 -5.93 -14.28
CA TYR A 61 -6.33 -6.98 -15.22
C TYR A 61 -7.43 -7.22 -16.25
N GLU A 62 -7.07 -7.20 -17.53
CA GLU A 62 -7.99 -7.48 -18.63
C GLU A 62 -8.23 -8.99 -18.78
N ARG A 63 -9.42 -9.37 -19.24
CA ARG A 63 -9.74 -10.79 -19.50
C ARG A 63 -9.08 -11.24 -20.79
N THR A 64 -8.27 -12.28 -20.71
CA THR A 64 -7.57 -12.85 -21.88
C THR A 64 -8.42 -13.90 -22.61
N GLY A 65 -9.58 -14.27 -22.07
CA GLY A 65 -10.50 -15.23 -22.68
C GLY A 65 -11.82 -15.39 -21.93
N PRO A 66 -12.71 -16.29 -22.41
CA PRO A 66 -13.92 -16.67 -21.69
C PRO A 66 -13.59 -17.43 -20.39
N GLN A 67 -14.59 -17.66 -19.54
CA GLN A 67 -14.44 -18.55 -18.39
C GLN A 67 -14.28 -19.99 -18.87
N GLU A 68 -13.37 -20.72 -18.25
CA GLU A 68 -13.05 -22.10 -18.61
C GLU A 68 -13.25 -23.02 -17.41
N PHE A 69 -13.68 -24.25 -17.67
CA PHE A 69 -13.85 -25.29 -16.66
C PHE A 69 -12.59 -26.16 -16.63
N VAL A 70 -11.91 -26.16 -15.49
CA VAL A 70 -10.63 -26.85 -15.29
C VAL A 70 -10.87 -28.10 -14.44
N PRO A 71 -10.49 -29.29 -14.91
CA PRO A 71 -10.56 -30.51 -14.12
C PRO A 71 -9.72 -30.41 -12.84
N PHE A 72 -10.30 -30.78 -11.70
CA PHE A 72 -9.70 -30.68 -10.37
C PHE A 72 -9.73 -32.06 -9.68
N PHE A 73 -8.58 -32.70 -9.55
CA PHE A 73 -8.45 -34.08 -9.05
C PHE A 73 -7.75 -34.18 -7.70
N PHE A 74 -7.75 -33.10 -6.91
CA PHE A 74 -7.14 -33.07 -5.58
C PHE A 74 -8.20 -33.27 -4.50
N GLU A 75 -7.78 -33.84 -3.36
CA GLU A 75 -8.67 -34.14 -2.23
C GLU A 75 -9.05 -32.89 -1.43
N GLU A 76 -8.22 -31.85 -1.49
CA GLU A 76 -8.45 -30.58 -0.81
C GLU A 76 -8.38 -29.39 -1.77
N VAL A 77 -9.27 -28.43 -1.57
CA VAL A 77 -9.26 -27.16 -2.31
C VAL A 77 -8.28 -26.22 -1.62
N THR A 78 -7.05 -26.15 -2.13
CA THR A 78 -5.99 -25.23 -1.67
C THR A 78 -5.44 -24.43 -2.86
N ILE A 79 -4.82 -23.27 -2.60
CA ILE A 79 -4.21 -22.46 -3.66
C ILE A 79 -3.14 -23.25 -4.45
N PRO A 80 -2.21 -23.99 -3.81
CA PRO A 80 -1.27 -24.83 -4.55
C PRO A 80 -1.93 -25.87 -5.47
N ASN A 81 -3.02 -26.50 -5.01
CA ASN A 81 -3.76 -27.48 -5.81
C ASN A 81 -4.48 -26.83 -6.99
N ILE A 82 -5.02 -25.62 -6.81
CA ILE A 82 -5.63 -24.83 -7.89
C ILE A 82 -4.57 -24.47 -8.94
N ILE A 83 -3.41 -23.96 -8.51
CA ILE A 83 -2.27 -23.64 -9.40
C ILE A 83 -1.83 -24.89 -10.18
N ALA A 84 -1.68 -26.03 -9.50
CA ALA A 84 -1.30 -27.29 -10.14
C ALA A 84 -2.34 -27.76 -11.19
N ALA A 85 -3.64 -27.64 -10.88
CA ALA A 85 -4.72 -27.96 -11.81
C ALA A 85 -4.68 -27.05 -13.05
N CYS A 86 -4.53 -25.74 -12.86
CA CYS A 86 -4.46 -24.75 -13.93
C CYS A 86 -3.19 -24.93 -14.79
N ASN A 87 -2.01 -25.10 -14.19
CA ASN A 87 -0.77 -25.35 -14.92
C ASN A 87 -0.87 -26.61 -15.81
N LYS A 88 -1.51 -27.67 -15.32
CA LYS A 88 -1.76 -28.89 -16.11
C LYS A 88 -2.71 -28.62 -17.28
N HIS A 89 -3.81 -27.90 -17.04
CA HIS A 89 -4.84 -27.61 -18.05
C HIS A 89 -4.31 -26.68 -19.15
N PHE A 90 -3.59 -25.63 -18.78
CA PHE A 90 -3.09 -24.61 -19.70
C PHE A 90 -1.66 -24.86 -20.21
N LYS A 91 -1.08 -26.04 -19.97
CA LYS A 91 0.31 -26.40 -20.34
C LYS A 91 0.69 -26.05 -21.79
N LYS A 92 -0.25 -26.13 -22.74
CA LYS A 92 -0.02 -25.77 -24.15
C LYS A 92 -0.07 -24.26 -24.41
N ARG A 93 -0.87 -23.52 -23.64
CA ARG A 93 -1.14 -22.08 -23.81
C ARG A 93 -0.17 -21.20 -23.01
N ALA A 94 0.32 -21.70 -21.88
CA ALA A 94 1.20 -21.01 -20.95
C ALA A 94 2.52 -21.77 -20.78
N LYS A 95 3.17 -22.13 -21.91
CA LYS A 95 4.42 -22.89 -21.90
C LYS A 95 5.53 -22.01 -21.29
N GLY A 96 6.20 -22.50 -20.24
CA GLY A 96 7.27 -21.76 -19.56
C GLY A 96 6.77 -20.67 -18.58
N MET A 97 5.46 -20.67 -18.27
CA MET A 97 4.86 -19.73 -17.32
C MET A 97 4.19 -20.50 -16.17
N SER A 98 4.13 -19.87 -15.00
CA SER A 98 3.41 -20.36 -13.83
C SER A 98 2.08 -19.63 -13.67
N CYS A 99 1.04 -20.38 -13.30
CA CYS A 99 -0.23 -19.85 -12.89
C CYS A 99 -0.13 -19.14 -11.53
N ASP A 100 -0.68 -17.93 -11.47
CA ASP A 100 -0.90 -17.14 -10.27
C ASP A 100 -2.41 -16.93 -10.07
N VAL A 101 -2.89 -17.06 -8.83
CA VAL A 101 -4.33 -16.97 -8.49
C VAL A 101 -4.60 -15.62 -7.85
N LEU A 102 -5.55 -14.86 -8.37
CA LEU A 102 -5.86 -13.50 -7.93
C LEU A 102 -7.16 -13.44 -7.13
N ALA A 103 -7.23 -12.50 -6.19
CA ALA A 103 -8.45 -12.29 -5.38
C ALA A 103 -9.63 -11.76 -6.22
N SER A 104 -9.35 -11.02 -7.30
CA SER A 104 -10.32 -10.51 -8.27
C SER A 104 -9.61 -9.97 -9.53
N GLU A 105 -10.36 -9.42 -10.49
CA GLU A 105 -9.81 -8.67 -11.64
C GLU A 105 -9.00 -7.41 -11.26
N ARG A 106 -9.03 -7.01 -9.99
CA ARG A 106 -8.24 -5.90 -9.43
C ARG A 106 -7.49 -6.32 -8.15
N GLY A 107 -7.49 -7.61 -7.85
CA GLY A 107 -7.01 -8.16 -6.58
C GLY A 107 -5.57 -8.63 -6.67
N PRO A 108 -4.88 -8.73 -5.52
CA PRO A 108 -3.52 -9.26 -5.46
C PRO A 108 -3.50 -10.79 -5.67
N SER A 109 -2.29 -11.32 -5.83
CA SER A 109 -1.98 -12.74 -5.75
C SER A 109 -2.38 -13.34 -4.40
N CYS A 110 -3.00 -14.51 -4.46
CA CYS A 110 -3.47 -15.26 -3.31
C CYS A 110 -2.52 -16.43 -3.04
N THR A 111 -2.26 -16.69 -1.77
CA THR A 111 -1.49 -17.85 -1.27
C THR A 111 -2.34 -18.75 -0.37
N LYS A 112 -3.47 -18.23 0.16
CA LYS A 112 -4.42 -18.96 1.01
C LYS A 112 -5.86 -18.84 0.46
N ILE A 113 -6.66 -19.87 0.67
CA ILE A 113 -8.08 -19.90 0.25
C ILE A 113 -8.92 -18.81 0.92
N SER A 114 -8.57 -18.41 2.14
CA SER A 114 -9.29 -17.39 2.89
C SER A 114 -9.31 -16.02 2.19
N GLN A 115 -8.30 -15.72 1.37
CA GLN A 115 -8.16 -14.49 0.58
C GLN A 115 -9.14 -14.42 -0.59
N LEU A 116 -9.70 -15.57 -1.01
CA LEU A 116 -10.65 -15.61 -2.10
C LEU A 116 -12.05 -15.19 -1.60
N PRO A 117 -12.73 -14.26 -2.30
CA PRO A 117 -14.07 -13.85 -1.94
C PRO A 117 -15.10 -14.96 -2.17
N SER A 118 -14.81 -15.89 -3.08
CA SER A 118 -15.68 -17.00 -3.48
C SER A 118 -14.87 -18.15 -4.06
N LEU A 119 -15.37 -19.38 -3.92
CA LEU A 119 -14.83 -20.57 -4.59
C LEU A 119 -15.58 -20.90 -5.89
N LYS A 120 -16.54 -20.06 -6.30
CA LYS A 120 -17.34 -20.29 -7.52
C LYS A 120 -16.57 -19.94 -8.81
N LEU A 121 -15.61 -19.02 -8.72
CA LEU A 121 -14.81 -18.53 -9.84
C LEU A 121 -13.43 -18.10 -9.34
N PHE A 122 -12.38 -18.65 -9.94
CA PHE A 122 -11.00 -18.27 -9.65
C PHE A 122 -10.46 -17.37 -10.75
N HIS A 123 -9.91 -16.21 -10.38
CA HIS A 123 -9.22 -15.34 -11.32
C HIS A 123 -7.77 -15.80 -11.40
N ILE A 124 -7.23 -16.02 -12.60
CA ILE A 124 -5.87 -16.51 -12.78
C ILE A 124 -5.12 -15.69 -13.82
N ARG A 125 -3.81 -15.54 -13.66
CA ARG A 125 -2.90 -15.03 -14.70
C ARG A 125 -1.70 -15.96 -14.85
N PHE A 126 -0.97 -15.82 -15.94
CA PHE A 126 0.27 -16.55 -16.17
C PHE A 126 1.45 -15.59 -16.10
N VAL A 127 2.42 -15.92 -15.26
CA VAL A 127 3.65 -15.15 -15.03
C VAL A 127 4.86 -16.01 -15.43
N MET A 128 5.92 -15.41 -15.95
CA MET A 128 7.14 -16.16 -16.32
C MET A 128 7.81 -16.76 -15.07
N THR A 129 8.38 -17.96 -15.20
CA THR A 129 9.17 -18.62 -14.13
C THR A 129 10.66 -18.39 -14.33
N ASP A 130 11.42 -18.20 -13.24
CA ASP A 130 12.86 -17.90 -13.25
C ASP A 130 13.73 -18.93 -14.02
N ASP A 131 13.28 -20.17 -14.20
CA ASP A 131 14.04 -21.27 -14.85
C ASP A 131 14.27 -21.09 -16.37
N GLN A 132 13.74 -20.05 -17.02
CA GLN A 132 13.97 -19.79 -18.46
C GLN A 132 14.69 -18.47 -18.77
N MET A 133 15.17 -17.73 -17.76
CA MET A 133 16.01 -16.53 -18.00
C MET A 133 17.47 -16.85 -18.33
N ASN A 134 17.89 -18.11 -18.24
CA ASN A 134 19.29 -18.53 -18.41
C ASN A 134 19.60 -19.21 -19.76
N SER A 135 18.78 -19.05 -20.81
CA SER A 135 19.20 -19.44 -22.17
C SER A 135 18.94 -18.42 -23.28
N GLU A 136 18.15 -17.38 -23.06
CA GLU A 136 18.12 -16.20 -23.93
C GLU A 136 17.92 -14.97 -23.04
N GLY A 137 18.90 -14.05 -23.06
CA GLY A 137 19.01 -12.97 -22.10
C GLY A 137 17.79 -12.05 -22.08
N SER A 138 17.09 -12.04 -20.95
CA SER A 138 16.23 -10.94 -20.52
C SER A 138 15.98 -11.08 -19.02
N SER A 139 16.21 -10.00 -18.28
CA SER A 139 16.19 -9.86 -16.83
C SER A 139 14.78 -9.90 -16.22
N THR A 140 14.65 -10.53 -15.04
CA THR A 140 13.89 -10.12 -13.84
C THR A 140 13.87 -11.29 -12.87
N ALA A 141 14.72 -11.23 -11.84
CA ALA A 141 14.76 -12.20 -10.75
C ALA A 141 13.66 -11.90 -9.72
N TYR A 142 12.87 -12.91 -9.35
CA TYR A 142 12.19 -12.94 -8.05
C TYR A 142 11.97 -14.40 -7.62
N SER A 143 12.89 -14.93 -6.79
CA SER A 143 12.58 -15.62 -5.52
C SER A 143 13.73 -16.54 -5.04
N ARG A 144 14.29 -16.28 -3.86
CA ARG A 144 14.02 -17.08 -2.63
C ARG A 144 15.04 -16.78 -1.52
N TYR A 145 14.53 -16.26 -0.39
CA TYR A 145 15.12 -16.53 0.92
C TYR A 145 14.28 -17.60 1.62
N SER A 146 14.89 -18.77 1.78
CA SER A 146 14.47 -19.79 2.74
C SER A 146 15.64 -20.08 3.68
N GLY A 147 15.43 -19.83 4.98
CA GLY A 147 16.12 -20.47 6.10
C GLY A 147 17.59 -20.10 6.34
N ILE A 148 17.84 -19.17 7.26
CA ILE A 148 19.16 -19.02 7.89
C ILE A 148 19.21 -19.90 9.14
N SER A 149 20.02 -20.95 9.08
CA SER A 149 20.57 -21.64 10.25
C SER A 149 21.94 -21.05 10.58
N SER A 150 22.17 -20.87 11.87
CA SER A 150 23.32 -20.29 12.55
C SER A 150 24.66 -21.02 12.34
N SER A 151 25.74 -20.27 12.07
CA SER A 151 27.04 -20.31 12.79
C SER A 151 28.12 -19.39 12.15
N PRO A 152 29.16 -18.96 12.91
CA PRO A 152 29.92 -17.74 12.62
C PRO A 152 31.26 -18.00 11.91
N VAL A 153 31.71 -17.07 11.06
CA VAL A 153 33.07 -17.11 10.48
C VAL A 153 33.74 -15.73 10.57
N ARG A 154 35.03 -15.80 10.95
CA ARG A 154 35.96 -14.73 11.37
C ARG A 154 36.35 -13.76 10.24
N PHE A 155 36.51 -12.49 10.61
CA PHE A 155 37.18 -11.46 9.81
C PHE A 155 38.71 -11.70 9.77
N GLY A 156 39.26 -11.77 8.56
CA GLY A 156 40.69 -11.65 8.27
C GLY A 156 40.96 -10.37 7.49
N SER A 157 41.71 -9.45 8.10
CA SER A 157 42.14 -8.17 7.52
C SER A 157 43.22 -8.39 6.46
N LYS A 158 43.14 -7.70 5.31
CA LYS A 158 44.32 -7.25 4.56
C LYS A 158 44.06 -5.89 3.90
N ALA A 159 45.01 -4.99 4.14
CA ALA A 159 45.09 -3.64 3.61
C ALA A 159 45.81 -3.61 2.26
N SER A 160 45.49 -2.61 1.43
CA SER A 160 46.43 -2.03 0.46
C SER A 160 46.05 -0.58 0.10
N THR A 161 46.93 0.34 0.52
CA THR A 161 47.43 1.58 -0.11
C THR A 161 47.24 1.69 -1.63
N SER A 162 47.18 2.83 -2.35
CA SER A 162 47.51 4.28 -2.25
C SER A 162 46.92 4.90 -3.55
N THR A 163 46.41 6.13 -3.63
CA THR A 163 47.17 7.32 -4.11
C THR A 163 46.38 8.63 -3.95
N ARG A 164 47.14 9.74 -3.87
CA ARG A 164 46.80 11.12 -3.50
C ARG A 164 46.21 11.98 -4.63
N ALA A 165 45.43 13.01 -4.25
CA ALA A 165 45.47 14.37 -4.82
C ALA A 165 44.97 15.39 -3.74
N ASP A 166 45.48 16.62 -3.83
CA ASP A 166 45.76 17.59 -2.75
C ASP A 166 44.59 18.53 -2.30
N PRO A 167 44.76 19.32 -1.21
CA PRO A 167 43.68 19.76 -0.31
C PRO A 167 43.23 21.22 -0.48
N ILE A 168 42.01 21.52 -0.01
CA ILE A 168 41.54 22.90 0.20
C ILE A 168 41.60 23.22 1.69
N ILE A 169 42.33 24.29 1.98
CA ILE A 169 42.65 24.85 3.30
C ILE A 169 41.41 25.43 3.97
N VAL A 170 41.14 25.05 5.22
CA VAL A 170 40.25 25.79 6.15
C VAL A 170 40.93 25.82 7.53
N PRO A 171 40.86 26.92 8.30
CA PRO A 171 41.77 27.15 9.42
C PRO A 171 41.46 26.27 10.64
N HIS A 172 42.52 25.74 11.24
CA HIS A 172 42.50 25.05 12.52
C HIS A 172 42.21 26.02 13.67
N SER A 173 41.22 25.66 14.50
CA SER A 173 41.16 26.04 15.92
C SER A 173 41.21 24.74 16.72
N THR A 174 42.30 24.57 17.43
CA THR A 174 42.62 23.43 18.30
C THR A 174 41.85 23.48 19.61
N SER A 175 41.18 22.38 19.95
CA SER A 175 41.11 21.90 21.35
C SER A 175 40.55 20.48 21.35
N ALA A 176 41.46 19.52 21.54
CA ALA A 176 41.15 18.13 21.79
C ALA A 176 40.53 17.99 23.18
N ILE A 177 39.28 17.55 23.25
CA ILE A 177 38.71 16.90 24.44
C ILE A 177 38.12 15.58 23.95
N GLY A 178 38.81 14.48 24.29
CA GLY A 178 38.35 13.14 24.02
C GLY A 178 37.07 12.83 24.79
N VAL A 179 35.94 12.77 24.09
CA VAL A 179 34.72 12.16 24.59
C VAL A 179 34.38 11.01 23.66
N LYS A 180 34.72 9.78 24.10
CA LYS A 180 34.16 8.55 23.55
C LYS A 180 32.64 8.61 23.72
N ARG A 181 31.90 8.99 22.67
CA ARG A 181 30.43 8.88 22.67
C ARG A 181 30.01 7.46 22.34
N LYS A 182 29.88 6.68 23.41
CA LYS A 182 28.97 5.53 23.50
C LYS A 182 27.55 6.06 23.28
N LEU A 183 26.98 5.88 22.10
CA LEU A 183 25.57 6.14 21.84
C LEU A 183 24.88 4.81 21.47
N GLU A 184 24.78 3.95 22.46
CA GLU A 184 23.73 2.94 22.52
C GLU A 184 23.04 3.06 23.89
N SER A 185 21.72 2.81 23.86
CA SER A 185 20.77 2.78 24.96
C SER A 185 20.32 4.14 25.51
N SER A 186 19.14 4.60 25.05
CA SER A 186 18.06 5.05 25.95
C SER A 186 16.86 5.63 25.19
N PHE A 187 16.17 4.86 24.33
CA PHE A 187 14.76 5.13 23.97
C PHE A 187 14.10 3.82 23.53
N ARG A 188 13.91 2.89 24.47
CA ARG A 188 12.97 1.77 24.29
C ARG A 188 11.75 2.07 25.14
N ALA A 189 10.84 2.88 24.61
CA ALA A 189 9.49 2.93 25.16
C ALA A 189 8.82 1.57 24.90
N PRO A 190 8.03 1.02 25.83
CA PRO A 190 7.22 -0.16 25.55
C PRO A 190 6.12 0.25 24.57
N VAL A 191 6.17 -0.25 23.33
CA VAL A 191 5.09 -0.06 22.36
C VAL A 191 3.94 -1.00 22.76
N ASN A 192 3.13 -0.55 23.72
CA ASN A 192 1.90 -1.25 24.05
C ASN A 192 0.79 -0.78 23.11
N LYS A 193 0.46 -1.64 22.13
CA LYS A 193 -0.66 -1.58 21.19
C LYS A 193 -0.64 -0.40 20.22
N VAL A 194 -0.14 -0.66 19.01
CA VAL A 194 -0.45 0.13 17.82
C VAL A 194 -1.95 -0.01 17.55
N PRO A 195 -2.72 1.08 17.31
CA PRO A 195 -4.09 0.99 16.83
C PRO A 195 -4.13 0.14 15.57
N LYS A 196 -5.06 -0.81 15.50
CA LYS A 196 -5.22 -1.65 14.31
C LYS A 196 -5.48 -0.73 13.11
N SER A 197 -4.58 -0.74 12.12
CA SER A 197 -4.91 -0.17 10.82
C SER A 197 -6.09 -0.95 10.24
N LEU A 198 -6.97 -0.29 9.51
CA LEU A 198 -8.04 -1.00 8.83
C LEU A 198 -7.43 -1.86 7.72
N GLY A 199 -7.72 -3.16 7.74
CA GLY A 199 -7.34 -4.03 6.63
C GLY A 199 -7.94 -3.52 5.31
N ILE A 200 -7.25 -3.74 4.19
CA ILE A 200 -7.65 -3.29 2.84
C ILE A 200 -9.10 -3.69 2.51
N THR A 201 -9.53 -4.88 2.93
CA THR A 201 -10.91 -5.36 2.75
C THR A 201 -11.93 -4.52 3.51
N THR A 202 -11.61 -4.09 4.73
CA THR A 202 -12.45 -3.20 5.53
C THR A 202 -12.48 -1.80 4.93
N MET A 203 -11.33 -1.31 4.44
CA MET A 203 -11.25 -0.03 3.74
C MET A 203 -12.10 -0.02 2.45
N MET A 204 -12.06 -1.07 1.64
CA MET A 204 -12.90 -1.16 0.43
C MET A 204 -14.40 -1.27 0.73
N ARG A 205 -14.78 -1.62 1.97
CA ARG A 205 -16.17 -1.61 2.44
C ARG A 205 -16.60 -0.23 2.98
N LEU A 206 -15.64 0.64 3.31
CA LEU A 206 -15.88 2.03 3.69
C LEU A 206 -15.96 2.88 2.41
N GLY A 207 -17.16 3.08 1.88
CA GLY A 207 -17.31 3.94 0.71
C GLY A 207 -18.72 4.02 0.16
N GLN A 208 -19.51 4.95 0.68
CA GLN A 208 -20.43 5.70 -0.18
C GLN A 208 -19.91 7.13 -0.22
N ALA A 209 -19.58 7.61 -1.42
CA ALA A 209 -19.28 9.01 -1.64
C ALA A 209 -20.46 9.86 -1.12
N ILE A 210 -20.16 10.97 -0.46
CA ILE A 210 -21.18 11.95 -0.07
C ILE A 210 -21.77 12.49 -1.37
N THR A 211 -22.95 12.03 -1.76
CA THR A 211 -23.75 12.70 -2.78
C THR A 211 -24.36 13.94 -2.14
N ALA A 212 -23.59 15.04 -2.11
CA ALA A 212 -24.09 16.35 -1.69
C ALA A 212 -25.17 16.79 -2.69
N THR A 213 -26.44 16.66 -2.31
CA THR A 213 -27.56 17.04 -3.18
C THR A 213 -27.80 18.54 -3.21
N GLU A 214 -27.27 19.31 -2.26
CA GLU A 214 -27.31 20.78 -2.15
C GLU A 214 -26.18 21.25 -1.20
N THR A 215 -25.89 22.57 -1.11
CA THR A 215 -25.01 23.12 -0.07
C THR A 215 -25.61 22.81 1.30
N SER A 216 -25.24 21.67 1.88
CA SER A 216 -25.85 21.21 3.12
C SER A 216 -25.07 21.73 4.31
N GLN A 217 -25.78 22.37 5.22
CA GLN A 217 -25.31 22.51 6.59
C GLN A 217 -25.39 21.13 7.22
N GLU A 218 -24.25 20.59 7.62
CA GLU A 218 -24.15 19.28 8.23
C GLU A 218 -23.57 19.42 9.64
N ILE A 219 -24.11 18.62 10.57
CA ILE A 219 -23.50 18.40 11.87
C ILE A 219 -22.62 17.17 11.75
N VAL A 220 -21.34 17.34 12.04
CA VAL A 220 -20.34 16.27 11.97
C VAL A 220 -19.77 16.03 13.35
N GLU A 221 -19.80 14.78 13.79
CA GLU A 221 -19.11 14.33 14.99
C GLU A 221 -17.64 14.14 14.66
N VAL A 222 -16.79 15.02 15.19
CA VAL A 222 -15.35 15.07 14.87
C VAL A 222 -14.56 14.46 16.01
N SER A 223 -13.71 13.48 15.69
CA SER A 223 -12.77 12.86 16.62
C SER A 223 -11.34 13.04 16.14
N ARG A 224 -10.42 13.29 17.09
CA ARG A 224 -8.98 13.40 16.85
C ARG A 224 -8.28 12.19 17.42
N PHE A 225 -7.27 11.67 16.73
CA PHE A 225 -6.39 10.64 17.29
C PHE A 225 -5.18 11.30 17.96
N ASN A 226 -4.92 10.99 19.23
CA ASN A 226 -3.73 11.41 19.94
C ASN A 226 -2.65 10.32 19.81
N ILE A 227 -1.57 10.65 19.10
CA ILE A 227 -0.48 9.70 18.81
C ILE A 227 0.41 9.39 20.02
N ASN A 228 0.49 10.30 21.00
CA ASN A 228 1.32 10.07 22.18
C ASN A 228 0.64 9.08 23.13
N ASP A 229 -0.67 9.22 23.28
CA ASP A 229 -1.50 8.39 24.16
C ASP A 229 -2.14 7.20 23.43
N MET A 230 -2.00 7.16 22.10
CA MET A 230 -2.55 6.13 21.22
C MET A 230 -4.07 5.93 21.38
N VAL A 231 -4.82 7.02 21.54
CA VAL A 231 -6.25 7.02 21.86
C VAL A 231 -7.04 8.03 21.02
N TRP A 232 -8.28 7.69 20.67
CA TRP A 232 -9.22 8.63 20.08
C TRP A 232 -9.81 9.55 21.15
N SER A 233 -9.93 10.84 20.83
CA SER A 233 -10.70 11.77 21.64
C SER A 233 -12.19 11.40 21.60
N PRO A 234 -12.97 11.77 22.62
CA PRO A 234 -14.41 11.82 22.50
C PRO A 234 -14.83 12.69 21.29
N PRO A 235 -15.91 12.33 20.58
CA PRO A 235 -16.39 13.11 19.45
C PRO A 235 -16.95 14.46 19.91
N VAL A 236 -16.67 15.51 19.15
CA VAL A 236 -17.23 16.86 19.31
C VAL A 236 -18.13 17.16 18.13
N SER A 237 -19.36 17.61 18.37
CA SER A 237 -20.28 18.00 17.30
C SER A 237 -19.90 19.37 16.74
N VAL A 238 -19.65 19.44 15.44
CA VAL A 238 -19.23 20.64 14.73
C VAL A 238 -20.16 20.90 13.56
N HIS A 239 -20.59 22.15 13.40
CA HIS A 239 -21.39 22.57 12.25
C HIS A 239 -20.47 22.95 11.09
N PHE A 240 -20.70 22.33 9.93
CA PHE A 240 -20.02 22.65 8.69
C PHE A 240 -21.01 23.09 7.62
N THR A 241 -20.64 24.14 6.89
CA THR A 241 -21.19 24.41 5.56
C THR A 241 -20.26 23.77 4.54
N ILE A 242 -20.73 22.73 3.85
CA ILE A 242 -19.94 22.00 2.84
C ILE A 242 -20.32 22.50 1.45
N GLU A 243 -19.33 22.85 0.64
CA GLU A 243 -19.54 23.25 -0.76
C GLU A 243 -20.11 22.08 -1.57
N LYS A 244 -21.04 22.38 -2.49
CA LYS A 244 -21.72 21.38 -3.32
C LYS A 244 -20.78 20.71 -4.31
N GLU A 245 -19.90 21.51 -4.92
CA GLU A 245 -18.96 21.03 -5.91
C GLU A 245 -17.67 20.59 -5.23
N LYS A 246 -17.14 19.44 -5.67
CA LYS A 246 -15.79 19.04 -5.29
C LYS A 246 -14.80 19.99 -5.94
N PHE A 247 -13.76 20.39 -5.19
CA PHE A 247 -12.69 21.21 -5.74
C PHE A 247 -11.51 20.37 -6.24
N ALA A 248 -11.41 19.11 -5.80
CA ALA A 248 -10.39 18.16 -6.24
C ALA A 248 -10.89 16.71 -6.15
N GLU A 249 -10.22 15.81 -6.86
CA GLU A 249 -10.47 14.37 -6.87
C GLU A 249 -9.14 13.64 -7.01
N GLY A 250 -8.94 12.61 -6.18
CA GLY A 250 -7.85 11.65 -6.29
C GLY A 250 -8.38 10.27 -6.72
N GLY A 251 -7.51 9.26 -6.69
CA GLY A 251 -7.86 7.90 -7.16
C GLY A 251 -8.98 7.21 -6.36
N PHE A 252 -9.14 7.58 -5.08
CA PHE A 252 -10.10 6.93 -4.17
C PHE A 252 -11.07 7.90 -3.47
N ARG A 253 -10.82 9.21 -3.52
CA ARG A 253 -11.56 10.22 -2.74
C ARG A 253 -11.81 11.48 -3.55
N ALA A 254 -12.93 12.14 -3.26
CA ALA A 254 -13.22 13.49 -3.72
C ALA A 254 -13.10 14.46 -2.53
N ALA A 255 -12.58 15.65 -2.78
CA ALA A 255 -12.39 16.69 -1.78
C ALA A 255 -13.37 17.84 -2.00
N TYR A 256 -14.04 18.22 -0.92
CA TYR A 256 -15.00 19.32 -0.88
C TYR A 256 -14.50 20.35 0.11
N LYS A 257 -14.64 21.63 -0.21
CA LYS A 257 -14.34 22.68 0.76
C LYS A 257 -15.46 22.72 1.78
N ALA A 258 -15.09 22.96 3.03
CA ALA A 258 -16.04 23.11 4.12
C ALA A 258 -15.60 24.25 5.03
N THR A 259 -16.56 25.02 5.54
CA THR A 259 -16.31 26.09 6.52
C THR A 259 -17.05 25.75 7.80
N SER A 260 -16.36 25.80 8.94
CA SER A 260 -17.03 25.72 10.24
C SER A 260 -17.29 27.12 10.80
N LYS A 261 -18.43 27.28 11.48
CA LYS A 261 -18.73 28.47 12.30
C LYS A 261 -18.76 28.14 13.80
N SER A 262 -18.44 26.92 14.18
CA SER A 262 -18.43 26.49 15.58
C SER A 262 -17.32 27.23 16.33
N PRO A 263 -17.63 27.98 17.41
CA PRO A 263 -16.63 28.67 18.20
C PRO A 263 -15.56 27.69 18.71
N ASN A 264 -14.30 28.13 18.73
CA ASN A 264 -13.15 27.40 19.27
C ASN A 264 -12.75 26.10 18.54
N PHE A 265 -13.40 25.73 17.42
CA PHE A 265 -12.94 24.58 16.63
C PHE A 265 -11.56 24.86 16.02
N GLU A 266 -11.32 26.06 15.49
CA GLU A 266 -10.00 26.46 14.98
C GLU A 266 -8.93 26.43 16.08
N GLU A 267 -9.23 26.89 17.31
CA GLU A 267 -8.28 26.87 18.43
C GLU A 267 -7.98 25.46 18.94
N GLN A 268 -8.99 24.57 18.96
CA GLN A 268 -8.81 23.15 19.30
C GLN A 268 -7.98 22.37 18.25
N VAL A 269 -8.01 22.83 17.00
CA VAL A 269 -7.19 22.30 15.91
C VAL A 269 -5.78 22.90 15.93
N ALA A 270 -5.65 24.20 16.21
CA ALA A 270 -4.41 24.99 16.13
C ALA A 270 -3.45 24.83 17.32
N ALA A 271 -3.79 24.03 18.34
CA ALA A 271 -2.91 23.76 19.47
C ALA A 271 -1.69 22.91 19.07
N LYS A 272 -0.71 23.52 18.39
CA LYS A 272 0.64 22.97 18.20
C LYS A 272 1.67 23.94 18.76
N VAL A 273 2.41 23.47 19.76
CA VAL A 273 3.61 24.13 20.26
C VAL A 273 4.70 24.00 19.20
N GLU A 274 5.10 25.12 18.60
CA GLU A 274 6.33 25.21 17.83
C GLU A 274 7.50 24.97 18.80
N LYS A 275 8.10 23.77 18.76
CA LYS A 275 9.44 23.59 19.33
C LYS A 275 10.43 24.08 18.30
N ASP A 276 11.07 25.21 18.59
CA ASP A 276 12.12 25.81 17.79
C ASP A 276 13.36 24.91 17.76
N GLY A 277 13.34 23.94 16.85
CA GLY A 277 14.52 23.22 16.42
C GLY A 277 15.30 24.09 15.44
N ASN A 278 16.48 24.54 15.87
CA ASN A 278 17.56 25.20 15.10
C ASN A 278 17.15 25.80 13.74
N LYS A 279 16.30 26.83 13.77
CA LYS A 279 15.65 27.48 12.61
C LYS A 279 16.63 28.09 11.58
N ASN A 280 17.92 28.26 11.91
CA ASN A 280 18.80 29.13 11.14
C ASN A 280 19.41 28.51 9.88
N VAL A 281 19.38 27.18 9.67
CA VAL A 281 20.02 26.55 8.50
C VAL A 281 19.07 25.71 7.64
N PHE A 282 18.07 25.05 8.23
CA PHE A 282 17.09 24.25 7.46
C PHE A 282 16.00 25.12 6.80
N GLY A 283 15.87 26.38 7.25
CA GLY A 283 14.77 27.26 6.85
C GLY A 283 13.41 26.69 7.28
N LYS A 284 12.34 27.10 6.58
CA LYS A 284 10.98 26.64 6.87
C LYS A 284 10.85 25.13 6.59
N PRO A 285 10.43 24.30 7.57
CA PRO A 285 10.19 22.88 7.36
C PRO A 285 8.79 22.62 6.80
N PHE A 286 8.61 21.47 6.16
CA PHE A 286 7.28 20.94 5.86
C PHE A 286 6.53 20.59 7.14
N ARG A 287 5.20 20.70 7.08
CA ARG A 287 4.28 20.25 8.13
C ARG A 287 3.11 19.53 7.50
N TYR A 288 2.74 18.38 8.05
CA TYR A 288 1.47 17.77 7.71
C TYR A 288 0.33 18.52 8.40
N VAL A 289 -0.72 18.82 7.64
CA VAL A 289 -1.98 19.32 8.17
C VAL A 289 -2.60 18.26 9.08
N ASP A 290 -3.35 18.71 10.09
CA ASP A 290 -4.07 17.77 10.95
C ASP A 290 -5.25 17.17 10.19
N ALA A 291 -5.45 15.87 10.39
CA ALA A 291 -6.58 15.12 9.86
C ALA A 291 -7.44 14.57 11.00
N PHE A 292 -8.75 14.53 10.78
CA PHE A 292 -9.77 14.17 11.76
C PHE A 292 -10.72 13.14 11.17
N LEU A 293 -11.26 12.29 12.05
CA LEU A 293 -12.34 11.37 11.71
C LEU A 293 -13.67 12.11 11.94
N GLY A 294 -14.46 12.25 10.88
CA GLY A 294 -15.80 12.80 10.95
C GLY A 294 -16.86 11.73 10.75
N LYS A 295 -17.96 11.82 11.49
CA LYS A 295 -19.20 11.09 11.21
C LYS A 295 -20.34 12.09 10.99
N VAL A 296 -20.88 12.11 9.78
CA VAL A 296 -22.01 12.99 9.44
C VAL A 296 -23.27 12.47 10.14
N GLN A 297 -23.87 13.25 11.04
CA GLN A 297 -24.97 12.78 11.89
C GLN A 297 -26.18 12.34 11.07
N ARG A 298 -26.55 13.11 10.04
CA ARG A 298 -27.74 12.86 9.22
C ARG A 298 -27.66 11.56 8.42
N THR A 299 -26.49 11.21 7.89
CA THR A 299 -26.30 10.08 6.98
C THR A 299 -25.53 8.91 7.60
N ASN A 300 -24.96 9.09 8.79
CA ASN A 300 -23.98 8.20 9.41
C ASN A 300 -22.74 7.92 8.54
N GLN A 301 -22.48 8.72 7.51
CA GLN A 301 -21.31 8.54 6.64
C GLN A 301 -20.04 8.95 7.37
N ILE A 302 -18.98 8.16 7.15
CA ILE A 302 -17.64 8.41 7.68
C ILE A 302 -16.84 9.22 6.67
N VAL A 303 -16.21 10.28 7.16
CA VAL A 303 -15.44 11.22 6.35
C VAL A 303 -14.10 11.51 7.02
N THR A 304 -13.13 11.95 6.23
CA THR A 304 -11.91 12.57 6.74
C THR A 304 -12.03 14.07 6.56
N ILE A 305 -11.69 14.82 7.61
CA ILE A 305 -11.66 16.29 7.60
C ILE A 305 -10.22 16.71 7.80
N GLU A 306 -9.73 17.66 7.02
CA GLU A 306 -8.38 18.21 7.17
C GLU A 306 -8.39 19.72 7.03
N GLN A 307 -7.36 20.36 7.58
CA GLN A 307 -7.16 21.79 7.33
C GLN A 307 -6.80 22.00 5.86
N PHE A 308 -7.41 23.02 5.24
CA PHE A 308 -7.13 23.35 3.86
C PHE A 308 -5.66 23.74 3.66
N ALA A 309 -4.92 22.92 2.89
CA ALA A 309 -3.54 23.19 2.52
C ALA A 309 -3.48 24.30 1.46
N SER A 310 -3.45 25.56 1.89
CA SER A 310 -3.42 26.73 1.01
C SER A 310 -2.15 26.81 0.16
N GLY A 311 -2.27 27.31 -1.07
CA GLY A 311 -1.16 27.53 -1.99
C GLY A 311 -1.29 26.70 -3.26
N THR A 312 -0.28 26.77 -4.14
CA THR A 312 -0.24 25.91 -5.32
C THR A 312 0.08 24.48 -4.87
N PHE A 313 -0.85 23.57 -5.12
CA PHE A 313 -0.69 22.16 -4.79
C PHE A 313 0.41 21.55 -5.66
N GLN A 314 1.39 20.93 -5.02
CA GLN A 314 2.51 20.25 -5.68
C GLN A 314 2.67 18.84 -5.11
N LYS A 315 3.09 17.93 -5.98
CA LYS A 315 3.43 16.55 -5.64
C LYS A 315 4.91 16.37 -5.90
N TYR A 316 5.69 16.09 -4.85
CA TYR A 316 7.15 16.06 -4.88
C TYR A 316 7.73 14.66 -5.04
N VAL A 317 7.11 13.68 -4.38
CA VAL A 317 7.45 12.26 -4.47
C VAL A 317 6.14 11.49 -4.53
N ASN A 318 6.00 10.57 -5.48
CA ASN A 318 4.81 9.74 -5.65
C ASN A 318 4.79 8.59 -4.64
N ASN A 319 3.64 7.92 -4.50
CA ASN A 319 3.49 6.76 -3.63
C ASN A 319 4.31 5.53 -4.09
N ASP A 320 4.67 5.46 -5.37
CA ASP A 320 5.58 4.47 -5.95
C ASP A 320 7.06 4.86 -5.81
N GLY A 321 7.38 5.88 -5.01
CA GLY A 321 8.75 6.34 -4.78
C GLY A 321 9.35 7.20 -5.90
N THR A 322 8.68 7.38 -7.04
CA THR A 322 9.21 8.18 -8.14
C THR A 322 9.24 9.68 -7.79
N ILE A 323 10.32 10.36 -8.19
CA ILE A 323 10.54 11.79 -7.94
C ILE A 323 9.87 12.63 -9.04
N SER A 324 9.03 13.60 -8.66
CA SER A 324 8.19 14.35 -9.61
C SER A 324 8.86 15.58 -10.25
N HIS A 325 10.09 15.92 -9.85
CA HIS A 325 10.91 17.02 -10.40
C HIS A 325 10.19 18.39 -10.52
N ASN A 326 9.77 18.96 -9.38
CA ASN A 326 9.10 20.26 -9.36
C ASN A 326 10.04 21.45 -9.65
N LYS A 327 9.45 22.57 -10.09
CA LYS A 327 10.16 23.84 -10.34
C LYS A 327 10.77 24.43 -9.06
N ASP A 328 10.14 24.21 -7.92
CA ASP A 328 10.67 24.62 -6.62
C ASP A 328 11.71 23.60 -6.13
N ILE A 329 12.96 23.83 -6.54
CA ILE A 329 14.09 22.94 -6.25
C ILE A 329 14.35 22.81 -4.74
N GLU A 330 14.15 23.88 -3.96
CA GLU A 330 14.36 23.82 -2.51
C GLU A 330 13.36 22.88 -1.85
N LYS A 331 12.07 23.09 -2.12
CA LYS A 331 10.99 22.24 -1.58
C LYS A 331 11.11 20.81 -2.07
N GLN A 332 11.47 20.60 -3.34
CA GLN A 332 11.74 19.28 -3.89
C GLN A 332 12.85 18.54 -3.12
N ARG A 333 13.99 19.21 -2.89
CA ARG A 333 15.12 18.62 -2.15
C ARG A 333 14.77 18.34 -0.68
N LYS A 334 13.98 19.21 -0.05
CA LYS A 334 13.44 18.98 1.31
C LYS A 334 12.51 17.76 1.34
N ALA A 335 11.65 17.60 0.34
CA ALA A 335 10.72 16.48 0.25
C ALA A 335 11.49 15.16 0.11
N GLU A 336 12.46 15.08 -0.79
CA GLU A 336 13.34 13.92 -0.91
C GLU A 336 14.09 13.62 0.39
N SER A 337 14.62 14.66 1.07
CA SER A 337 15.31 14.47 2.35
C SER A 337 14.39 13.94 3.45
N LEU A 338 13.10 14.28 3.40
CA LEU A 338 12.08 13.78 4.33
C LEU A 338 11.80 12.28 4.10
N VAL A 339 11.69 11.85 2.84
CA VAL A 339 11.54 10.42 2.50
C VAL A 339 12.75 9.63 3.03
N HIS A 340 13.97 10.07 2.70
CA HIS A 340 15.19 9.42 3.16
C HIS A 340 15.31 9.43 4.70
N PHE A 341 15.02 10.57 5.34
CA PHE A 341 15.02 10.67 6.79
C PHE A 341 14.06 9.67 7.44
N SER A 342 12.84 9.51 6.90
CA SER A 342 11.84 8.57 7.42
C SER A 342 12.31 7.11 7.36
N PHE A 343 13.03 6.75 6.29
CA PHE A 343 13.63 5.44 6.12
C PHE A 343 14.70 5.16 7.17
N VAL A 344 15.68 6.05 7.32
CA VAL A 344 16.74 5.89 8.32
C VAL A 344 16.13 5.89 9.73
N LYS A 345 15.20 6.81 10.01
CA LYS A 345 14.58 6.96 11.34
C LYS A 345 13.73 5.75 11.75
N SER A 346 13.14 5.04 10.77
CA SER A 346 12.36 3.83 11.01
C SER A 346 13.21 2.55 11.11
N ASN A 347 14.54 2.68 11.19
CA ASN A 347 15.49 1.57 11.08
C ASN A 347 15.33 0.80 9.76
N ARG A 348 15.18 1.53 8.65
CA ARG A 348 15.12 1.00 7.29
C ARG A 348 13.88 0.14 7.00
N LYS A 349 12.77 0.41 7.69
CA LYS A 349 11.53 -0.40 7.57
C LYS A 349 10.43 0.28 6.78
N LEU A 350 10.34 1.61 6.88
CA LEU A 350 9.23 2.41 6.37
C LEU A 350 9.74 3.58 5.56
N LEU A 351 9.10 3.87 4.44
CA LEU A 351 9.28 5.10 3.69
C LEU A 351 7.99 5.90 3.76
N LEU A 352 8.10 7.14 4.23
CA LEU A 352 7.06 8.15 4.06
C LEU A 352 7.14 8.64 2.62
N VAL A 353 6.13 8.31 1.81
CA VAL A 353 6.03 8.65 0.39
C VAL A 353 4.73 9.42 0.13
N ASP A 354 4.42 9.67 -1.14
CA ASP A 354 3.29 10.53 -1.54
C ASP A 354 3.39 11.93 -0.91
N ILE A 355 4.59 12.53 -1.01
CA ILE A 355 4.88 13.84 -0.45
C ILE A 355 4.20 14.90 -1.31
N GLN A 356 3.07 15.44 -0.85
CA GLN A 356 2.25 16.38 -1.60
C GLN A 356 1.57 17.41 -0.70
N GLY A 357 1.25 18.58 -1.24
CA GLY A 357 0.52 19.63 -0.53
C GLY A 357 0.71 21.04 -1.08
N GLY A 358 0.17 22.02 -0.36
CA GLY A 358 0.23 23.44 -0.70
C GLY A 358 1.37 24.16 0.04
N GLU A 359 2.31 24.74 -0.70
CA GLU A 359 3.52 25.38 -0.15
C GLU A 359 4.31 24.46 0.80
N TYR A 360 4.26 24.73 2.11
CA TYR A 360 4.93 23.95 3.16
C TYR A 360 3.95 23.09 3.98
N ASN A 361 2.67 23.09 3.63
CA ASN A 361 1.62 22.31 4.28
C ASN A 361 1.34 21.06 3.45
N LEU A 362 1.90 19.94 3.89
CA LEU A 362 1.70 18.63 3.29
C LEU A 362 0.36 18.04 3.75
N THR A 363 -0.22 17.19 2.92
CA THR A 363 -1.42 16.42 3.23
C THR A 363 -1.34 15.04 2.57
N ASP A 364 -2.24 14.15 2.98
CA ASP A 364 -2.45 12.83 2.38
C ASP A 364 -1.16 12.02 2.14
N PRO A 365 -0.38 11.72 3.19
CA PRO A 365 0.81 10.88 3.04
C PRO A 365 0.47 9.42 2.81
N GLU A 366 1.39 8.70 2.19
CA GLU A 366 1.36 7.24 2.11
C GLU A 366 2.62 6.64 2.78
N ILE A 367 2.52 5.41 3.27
CA ILE A 367 3.64 4.69 3.89
C ILE A 367 3.91 3.41 3.11
N ALA A 368 5.13 3.29 2.58
CA ALA A 368 5.61 2.07 1.96
C ALA A 368 6.46 1.26 2.96
N THR A 369 6.28 -0.07 2.96
CA THR A 369 7.06 -1.00 3.81
C THR A 369 8.14 -1.71 2.99
N VAL A 370 9.41 -1.66 3.41
CA VAL A 370 10.50 -2.32 2.66
C VAL A 370 10.40 -3.85 2.71
N SER A 371 9.99 -4.36 3.88
CA SER A 371 9.50 -5.72 4.07
C SER A 371 8.09 -5.61 4.61
N GLY A 372 7.13 -6.33 4.02
CA GLY A 372 5.72 -6.24 4.40
C GLY A 372 5.54 -6.30 5.91
N ILE A 373 4.88 -5.28 6.48
CA ILE A 373 4.55 -5.26 7.90
C ILE A 373 3.10 -5.67 8.06
N TYR A 374 2.87 -6.70 8.86
CA TYR A 374 1.56 -7.29 9.08
C TYR A 374 1.12 -7.07 10.54
N ASP A 375 -0.18 -6.91 10.76
CA ASP A 375 -0.74 -7.01 12.10
C ASP A 375 -0.83 -8.48 12.57
N ASN A 376 -1.31 -8.68 13.80
CA ASN A 376 -1.49 -10.01 14.39
C ASN A 376 -2.50 -10.89 13.63
N ASP A 377 -3.30 -10.30 12.74
CA ASP A 377 -4.31 -10.98 11.93
C ASP A 377 -3.79 -11.21 10.48
N ASP A 378 -2.46 -11.13 10.26
CA ASP A 378 -1.77 -11.23 8.97
C ASP A 378 -2.24 -10.17 7.94
N HIS A 379 -2.79 -9.03 8.38
CA HIS A 379 -3.18 -7.95 7.48
C HIS A 379 -2.01 -7.01 7.22
N LEU A 380 -1.70 -6.79 5.93
CA LEU A 380 -0.72 -5.79 5.53
C LEU A 380 -1.16 -4.40 6.04
N LEU A 381 -0.29 -3.78 6.82
CA LEU A 381 -0.49 -2.43 7.36
C LEU A 381 -0.35 -1.38 6.26
N PHE A 382 -0.88 -0.18 6.54
CA PHE A 382 -0.79 1.01 5.67
C PHE A 382 -1.59 0.93 4.36
N CYS A 383 -2.73 0.24 4.40
CA CYS A 383 -3.75 0.33 3.37
C CYS A 383 -3.27 -0.07 1.95
N ALA A 384 -4.03 0.31 0.93
CA ALA A 384 -3.82 -0.12 -0.45
C ALA A 384 -2.75 0.68 -1.21
N GLY A 385 -2.29 1.81 -0.68
CA GLY A 385 -1.26 2.64 -1.30
C GLY A 385 0.17 2.21 -0.92
N ASN A 386 0.34 1.29 0.03
CA ASN A 386 1.61 0.68 0.38
C ASN A 386 2.15 -0.20 -0.78
N LEU A 387 2.95 0.42 -1.66
CA LEU A 387 3.65 -0.25 -2.78
C LEU A 387 4.95 -0.94 -2.37
N SER A 388 5.23 -1.00 -1.06
CA SER A 388 6.30 -1.79 -0.47
C SER A 388 7.67 -1.60 -1.15
N THR A 389 8.29 -2.69 -1.62
CA THR A 389 9.63 -2.71 -2.21
C THR A 389 9.73 -1.90 -3.51
N GLU A 390 8.64 -1.75 -4.28
CA GLU A 390 8.64 -0.94 -5.51
C GLU A 390 8.96 0.52 -5.19
N ALA A 391 8.31 1.09 -4.17
CA ALA A 391 8.55 2.46 -3.73
C ALA A 391 9.97 2.67 -3.20
N TYR A 392 10.49 1.67 -2.48
CA TYR A 392 11.87 1.68 -2.00
C TYR A 392 12.87 1.72 -3.17
N LEU A 393 12.76 0.78 -4.11
CA LEU A 393 13.69 0.67 -5.24
C LEU A 393 13.63 1.91 -6.12
N ASN A 394 12.44 2.37 -6.50
CA ASN A 394 12.28 3.55 -7.35
C ASN A 394 12.87 4.81 -6.69
N PHE A 395 12.64 4.99 -5.40
CA PHE A 395 13.15 6.16 -4.69
C PHE A 395 14.68 6.13 -4.60
N PHE A 396 15.27 5.05 -4.07
CA PHE A 396 16.72 5.02 -3.82
C PHE A 396 17.57 4.81 -5.08
N ASN A 397 17.02 4.23 -6.16
CA ASN A 397 17.71 4.21 -7.46
C ASN A 397 17.81 5.60 -8.09
N ALA A 398 16.85 6.50 -7.81
CA ALA A 398 16.83 7.84 -8.37
C ALA A 398 17.42 8.90 -7.43
N HIS A 399 17.28 8.72 -6.12
CA HIS A 399 17.62 9.73 -5.12
C HIS A 399 19.13 9.92 -5.00
N LYS A 400 19.56 11.18 -5.05
CA LYS A 400 20.92 11.59 -4.71
C LYS A 400 20.86 12.45 -3.46
N CYS A 401 21.64 12.08 -2.44
CA CYS A 401 21.74 12.86 -1.22
C CYS A 401 22.04 14.32 -1.54
N ASN A 402 21.34 15.21 -0.84
CA ASN A 402 21.37 16.62 -1.10
C ASN A 402 21.76 17.42 0.16
N ALA A 403 21.84 18.75 0.06
CA ALA A 403 22.28 19.59 1.17
C ALA A 403 21.45 19.38 2.44
N PHE A 404 20.13 19.13 2.32
CA PHE A 404 19.27 18.84 3.46
C PHE A 404 19.51 17.44 4.04
N CYS A 405 19.79 16.44 3.21
CA CYS A 405 20.22 15.12 3.69
C CYS A 405 21.49 15.23 4.54
N ASN A 406 22.47 16.01 4.08
CA ASN A 406 23.73 16.24 4.80
C ASN A 406 23.49 16.98 6.13
N LEU A 407 22.62 17.99 6.14
CA LEU A 407 22.24 18.70 7.38
C LEU A 407 21.57 17.78 8.40
N LEU A 408 20.84 16.77 7.94
CA LEU A 408 20.20 15.74 8.77
C LEU A 408 21.17 14.60 9.15
N GLY A 409 22.42 14.62 8.69
CA GLY A 409 23.40 13.57 8.95
C GLY A 409 23.10 12.25 8.24
N LEU A 410 22.35 12.29 7.13
CA LEU A 410 22.03 11.11 6.33
C LEU A 410 23.20 10.77 5.39
N VAL A 411 23.42 9.47 5.18
CA VAL A 411 24.41 8.94 4.23
C VAL A 411 23.70 8.32 3.04
N PRO A 412 24.31 8.31 1.84
CA PRO A 412 23.72 7.65 0.68
C PRO A 412 23.34 6.20 0.97
N GLU A 413 22.18 5.78 0.46
CA GLU A 413 21.77 4.38 0.53
C GLU A 413 22.31 3.61 -0.67
N GLU A 414 22.99 2.51 -0.40
CA GLU A 414 23.38 1.56 -1.44
C GLU A 414 22.21 0.62 -1.70
N VAL A 415 21.63 0.72 -2.89
CA VAL A 415 20.65 -0.27 -3.35
C VAL A 415 21.45 -1.48 -3.81
N GLU A 416 21.39 -2.58 -3.06
CA GLU A 416 21.89 -3.87 -3.51
C GLU A 416 21.06 -4.29 -4.72
N ASN A 417 21.59 -4.03 -5.92
CA ASN A 417 21.11 -4.64 -7.14
C ASN A 417 21.73 -6.03 -7.15
N ASP A 418 20.94 -7.07 -6.91
CA ASP A 418 21.39 -8.46 -7.08
C ASP A 418 21.93 -8.61 -8.51
N ALA A 419 23.27 -8.70 -8.62
CA ALA A 419 24.03 -8.75 -9.87
C ALA A 419 24.23 -10.19 -10.37
#